data_AF-A0A918KNY2-F1
#
_entry.id   AF-A0A918KNY2-F1
#
_cell.length_a   1.000
_cell.length_b   1.000
_cell.length_c   1.000
_cell.angle_alpha   90.00
_cell.angle_beta   90.00
_cell.angle_gamma   90.00
#
_symmetry.space_group_name_H-M   'P 1'
#
loop_
_entity.id
_entity.type
_entity.pdbx_description
1 polymer ?
#
loop_
_entity_poly.entity_id
_entity_poly.type
_entity_poly.pdbx_seq_one_letter_code
_entity_poly.pdbx_strand_id
1 'polypeptide(L)'
;MDSARSPSEFSDLSENLLVPYTLAFSIWLPIFIGILIYAVVQMMGTNKTREVFRTTGWWVAAGLWGIVLWGLVTSFAPSSVVELLATLIFIPSMIALVISMVRLTHRRKALDTMEKLFVLTPISLIAGWCSIAVFVGLNGLIWSYVETLGWSATGTALSVLGLALWWVIFVLRQGAANMIYAFPVVWGLGFLALRHFGAGGSTWISSVAVIGILAVILAATLRSEAPTKHKV
;
A
#
# COMPACT_ATOMS: atom_id res chain seq x y z
N MET A 1 31.45 8.11 3.59
CA MET A 1 30.30 7.20 3.55
C MET A 1 29.10 8.07 3.81
N ASP A 2 28.33 8.37 2.77
CA ASP A 2 27.08 9.11 2.97
C ASP A 2 26.17 8.27 3.86
N SER A 3 25.62 8.87 4.91
CA SER A 3 24.71 8.19 5.83
C SER A 3 23.49 7.67 5.07
N ALA A 4 22.95 6.53 5.50
CA ALA A 4 21.74 5.96 4.91
C ALA A 4 20.57 6.96 4.99
N ARG A 5 19.84 7.13 3.88
CA ARG A 5 18.62 7.97 3.87
C ARG A 5 17.49 7.30 4.63
N SER A 6 16.76 8.09 5.40
CA SER A 6 15.49 7.71 6.01
C SER A 6 14.35 7.69 4.97
N PRO A 7 13.23 6.99 5.25
CA PRO A 7 12.06 7.00 4.38
C PRO A 7 11.47 8.40 4.12
N SER A 8 11.54 9.30 5.11
CA SER A 8 11.13 10.69 4.95
C SER A 8 12.07 11.45 4.02
N GLU A 9 13.38 11.35 4.22
CA GLU A 9 14.37 12.01 3.35
C GLU A 9 14.28 11.51 1.90
N PHE A 10 14.03 10.22 1.69
CA PHE A 10 13.77 9.69 0.35
C PHE A 10 12.50 10.30 -0.27
N SER A 11 11.44 10.48 0.50
CA SER A 11 10.18 11.07 0.03
C SER A 11 10.32 12.57 -0.28
N ASP A 12 11.27 13.24 0.35
CA ASP A 12 11.55 14.67 0.20
C ASP A 12 12.52 14.98 -0.96
N LEU A 13 13.02 13.96 -1.68
CA LEU A 13 13.92 14.15 -2.84
C LEU A 13 13.27 14.91 -4.00
N SER A 14 11.94 14.83 -4.12
CA SER A 14 11.15 15.55 -5.11
C SER A 14 10.02 16.33 -4.43
N GLU A 15 9.66 17.48 -5.00
CA GLU A 15 8.46 18.20 -4.58
C GLU A 15 7.23 17.34 -4.89
N ASN A 16 6.77 16.60 -3.88
CA ASN A 16 5.74 15.61 -4.05
C ASN A 16 4.55 15.94 -3.15
N LEU A 17 3.49 16.46 -3.77
CA LEU A 17 2.26 16.84 -3.09
C LEU A 17 1.47 15.64 -2.53
N LEU A 18 1.83 14.40 -2.85
CA LEU A 18 1.15 13.21 -2.30
C LEU A 18 1.84 12.62 -1.07
N VAL A 19 3.01 13.11 -0.68
CA VAL A 19 3.67 12.68 0.57
C VAL A 19 2.77 13.09 1.75
N PRO A 20 2.33 12.18 2.62
CA PRO A 20 1.50 12.56 3.76
C PRO A 20 2.35 13.25 4.84
N TYR A 21 1.69 13.84 5.84
CA TYR A 21 2.40 14.34 7.03
C TYR A 21 3.27 13.25 7.68
N THR A 22 4.47 13.60 8.16
CA THR A 22 5.53 12.65 8.55
C THR A 22 5.08 11.60 9.57
N LEU A 23 4.17 11.93 10.49
CA LEU A 23 3.63 10.94 11.44
C LEU A 23 2.91 9.77 10.77
N ALA A 24 2.47 9.88 9.52
CA ALA A 24 1.87 8.79 8.76
C ALA A 24 2.80 7.57 8.66
N PHE A 25 4.11 7.79 8.53
CA PHE A 25 5.11 6.73 8.38
C PHE A 25 5.31 5.90 9.65
N SER A 26 4.80 6.34 10.80
CA SER A 26 4.81 5.55 12.04
C SER A 26 4.06 4.21 11.92
N ILE A 27 3.17 4.07 10.93
CA ILE A 27 2.45 2.82 10.64
C ILE A 27 3.37 1.65 10.26
N TRP A 28 4.59 1.92 9.78
CA TRP A 28 5.55 0.87 9.47
C TRP A 28 5.93 0.03 10.70
N LEU A 29 6.04 0.66 11.88
CA LEU A 29 6.42 -0.04 13.11
C LEU A 29 5.44 -1.19 13.47
N PRO A 30 4.13 -0.95 13.65
CA PRO A 30 3.19 -2.03 13.95
C PRO A 30 3.06 -3.04 12.79
N ILE A 31 3.19 -2.59 11.52
CA ILE A 31 3.20 -3.51 10.38
C ILE A 31 4.38 -4.47 10.47
N PHE A 32 5.60 -3.98 10.70
CA PHE A 32 6.79 -4.83 10.78
C PHE A 32 6.76 -5.76 11.99
N ILE A 33 6.27 -5.31 13.14
CA ILE A 33 6.03 -6.19 14.29
C ILE A 33 5.08 -7.34 13.88
N GLY A 34 3.98 -7.02 13.20
CA GLY A 34 3.05 -8.04 12.71
C GLY A 34 3.66 -9.01 11.69
N ILE A 35 4.53 -8.52 10.80
CA ILE A 35 5.24 -9.37 9.83
C ILE A 35 6.27 -10.28 10.51
N LEU A 36 6.96 -9.82 11.55
CA LEU A 36 7.86 -10.66 12.34
C LEU A 36 7.09 -11.80 13.04
N ILE A 37 5.92 -11.50 13.61
CA ILE A 37 5.06 -12.53 14.21
C ILE A 37 4.58 -13.51 13.14
N TYR A 38 4.13 -13.02 11.98
CA TYR A 38 3.77 -13.87 10.84
C TYR A 38 4.90 -14.83 10.45
N ALA A 39 6.15 -14.35 10.40
CA ALA A 39 7.30 -15.19 10.06
C ALA A 39 7.49 -16.32 11.08
N VAL A 40 7.35 -16.04 12.38
CA VAL A 40 7.40 -17.06 13.44
C VAL A 40 6.28 -18.10 13.26
N VAL A 41 5.05 -17.66 12.99
CA VAL A 41 3.91 -18.55 12.75
C VAL A 41 4.15 -19.45 11.53
N GLN A 42 4.72 -18.93 10.44
CA GLN A 42 5.01 -19.73 9.24
C GLN A 42 6.14 -20.75 9.45
N MET A 43 7.07 -20.50 10.37
CA MET A 43 8.14 -21.46 10.67
C MET A 43 7.64 -22.70 11.45
N MET A 44 6.48 -22.64 12.07
CA MET A 44 5.89 -23.76 12.81
C MET A 44 5.62 -24.95 11.87
N GLY A 45 6.03 -26.16 12.29
CA GLY A 45 5.97 -27.36 11.46
C GLY A 45 4.56 -27.71 10.96
N THR A 46 3.53 -27.39 11.75
CA THR A 46 2.11 -27.59 11.44
C THR A 46 1.63 -26.79 10.23
N ASN A 47 2.29 -25.69 9.89
CA ASN A 47 1.87 -24.80 8.79
C ASN A 47 2.52 -25.15 7.44
N LYS A 48 3.61 -25.92 7.45
CA LYS A 48 4.41 -26.25 6.24
C LYS A 48 3.63 -27.04 5.18
N THR A 49 2.66 -27.86 5.60
CA THR A 49 1.88 -28.72 4.71
C THR A 49 0.53 -28.14 4.32
N ARG A 50 0.11 -27.01 4.92
CA ARG A 50 -1.22 -26.44 4.69
C ARG A 50 -1.31 -25.76 3.33
N GLU A 51 -2.33 -26.14 2.55
CA GLU A 51 -2.55 -25.64 1.18
C GLU A 51 -2.70 -24.11 1.12
N VAL A 52 -3.39 -23.52 2.11
CA VAL A 52 -3.56 -22.06 2.19
C VAL A 52 -2.23 -21.33 2.17
N PHE A 53 -1.22 -21.81 2.90
CA PHE A 53 0.11 -21.20 2.95
C PHE A 53 0.99 -21.56 1.77
N ARG A 54 0.87 -22.78 1.21
CA ARG A 54 1.60 -23.15 -0.01
C ARG A 54 1.19 -22.29 -1.22
N THR A 55 -0.09 -21.92 -1.31
CA THR A 55 -0.63 -21.16 -2.43
C THR A 55 -0.48 -19.64 -2.30
N THR A 56 -0.22 -19.14 -1.09
CA THR A 56 -0.02 -17.70 -0.82
C THR A 56 1.41 -17.33 -0.44
N GLY A 57 2.18 -18.26 0.12
CA GLY A 57 3.50 -18.01 0.72
C GLY A 57 4.52 -17.44 -0.26
N TRP A 58 4.55 -17.91 -1.52
CA TRP A 58 5.45 -17.37 -2.55
C TRP A 58 5.16 -15.90 -2.88
N TRP A 59 3.89 -15.51 -2.89
CA TRP A 59 3.50 -14.11 -3.09
C TRP A 59 3.87 -13.23 -1.91
N VAL A 60 3.70 -13.74 -0.69
CA VAL A 60 4.15 -13.05 0.52
C VAL A 60 5.67 -12.87 0.49
N ALA A 61 6.42 -13.94 0.21
CA ALA A 61 7.88 -13.90 0.15
C ALA A 61 8.37 -12.92 -0.90
N ALA A 62 7.84 -12.98 -2.14
CA ALA A 62 8.19 -12.05 -3.20
C ALA A 62 7.91 -10.59 -2.81
N GLY A 63 6.73 -10.34 -2.21
CA GLY A 63 6.36 -9.03 -1.71
C GLY A 63 7.32 -8.51 -0.65
N LEU A 64 7.58 -9.29 0.40
CA LEU A 64 8.44 -8.90 1.52
C LEU A 64 9.91 -8.74 1.12
N TRP A 65 10.45 -9.63 0.29
CA TRP A 65 11.79 -9.45 -0.27
C TRP A 65 11.90 -8.19 -1.11
N GLY A 66 10.84 -7.89 -1.86
CA GLY A 66 10.73 -6.64 -2.60
C GLY A 66 10.71 -5.40 -1.69
N ILE A 67 10.04 -5.45 -0.53
CA ILE A 67 10.10 -4.37 0.49
C ILE A 67 11.52 -4.20 1.04
N VAL A 68 12.23 -5.30 1.33
CA VAL A 68 13.63 -5.25 1.76
C VAL A 68 14.51 -4.61 0.69
N LEU A 69 14.38 -5.05 -0.56
CA LEU A 69 15.15 -4.52 -1.68
C LEU A 69 14.84 -3.04 -1.92
N TRP A 70 13.57 -2.64 -1.85
CA TRP A 70 13.15 -1.25 -1.92
C TRP A 70 13.78 -0.42 -0.79
N GLY A 71 13.78 -0.91 0.44
CA GLY A 71 14.42 -0.23 1.58
C GLY A 71 15.93 -0.03 1.37
N LEU A 72 16.63 -1.05 0.85
CA LEU A 72 18.06 -0.95 0.53
C LEU A 72 18.31 0.06 -0.60
N VAL A 73 17.52 0.02 -1.67
CA VAL A 73 17.66 0.92 -2.82
C VAL A 73 17.40 2.36 -2.41
N THR A 74 16.30 2.63 -1.69
CA THR A 74 15.97 3.99 -1.23
C THR A 74 17.03 4.55 -0.27
N SER A 75 17.63 3.70 0.56
CA SER A 75 18.68 4.10 1.50
C SER A 75 20.03 4.41 0.85
N PHE A 76 20.43 3.65 -0.18
CA PHE A 76 21.82 3.63 -0.65
C PHE A 76 22.03 3.90 -2.14
N ALA A 77 21.01 3.77 -3.01
CA ALA A 77 21.22 3.99 -4.44
C ALA A 77 21.45 5.48 -4.75
N PRO A 78 22.21 5.85 -5.80
CA PRO A 78 22.45 7.24 -6.18
C PRO A 78 21.17 8.02 -6.47
N SER A 79 21.12 9.30 -6.11
CA SER A 79 19.92 10.15 -6.25
C SER A 79 19.41 10.26 -7.69
N SER A 80 20.29 10.11 -8.70
CA SER A 80 19.91 10.17 -10.12
C SER A 80 19.07 8.99 -10.61
N VAL A 81 19.08 7.85 -9.91
CA VAL A 81 18.39 6.61 -10.34
C VAL A 81 17.45 6.05 -9.28
N VAL A 82 17.54 6.54 -8.05
CA VAL A 82 16.85 5.95 -6.89
C VAL A 82 15.33 5.94 -7.05
N GLU A 83 14.71 7.02 -7.53
CA GLU A 83 13.24 7.08 -7.70
C GLU A 83 12.72 6.07 -8.72
N LEU A 84 13.43 5.92 -9.85
CA LEU A 84 13.10 4.95 -10.88
C LEU A 84 13.24 3.52 -10.37
N LEU A 85 14.40 3.18 -9.78
CA LEU A 85 14.66 1.85 -9.24
C LEU A 85 13.67 1.49 -8.13
N ALA A 86 13.44 2.41 -7.20
CA ALA A 86 12.47 2.24 -6.13
C ALA A 86 11.07 1.95 -6.70
N THR A 87 10.62 2.69 -7.71
CA THR A 87 9.33 2.47 -8.36
C THR A 87 9.24 1.11 -9.04
N LEU A 88 10.27 0.73 -9.81
CA LEU A 88 10.33 -0.55 -10.52
C LEU A 88 10.32 -1.77 -9.59
N ILE A 89 10.90 -1.63 -8.39
CA ILE A 89 10.87 -2.68 -7.36
C ILE A 89 9.55 -2.66 -6.60
N PHE A 90 9.05 -1.48 -6.24
CA PHE A 90 7.96 -1.37 -5.27
C PHE A 90 6.60 -1.75 -5.88
N ILE A 91 6.35 -1.45 -7.15
CA ILE A 91 5.12 -1.85 -7.87
C ILE A 91 4.90 -3.37 -7.85
N PRO A 92 5.82 -4.22 -8.36
CA PRO A 92 5.61 -5.67 -8.34
C PRO A 92 5.56 -6.23 -6.91
N SER A 93 6.28 -5.63 -5.97
CA SER A 93 6.23 -5.99 -4.54
C SER A 93 4.83 -5.77 -3.97
N MET A 94 4.25 -4.59 -4.22
CA MET A 94 2.90 -4.25 -3.82
C MET A 94 1.87 -5.20 -4.45
N ILE A 95 2.00 -5.49 -5.76
CA ILE A 95 1.11 -6.43 -6.45
C ILE A 95 1.18 -7.82 -5.81
N ALA A 96 2.38 -8.32 -5.50
CA ALA A 96 2.55 -9.62 -4.84
C ALA A 96 1.88 -9.64 -3.45
N LEU A 97 2.04 -8.58 -2.66
CA LEU A 97 1.37 -8.44 -1.37
C LEU A 97 -0.16 -8.39 -1.51
N VAL A 98 -0.69 -7.65 -2.48
CA VAL A 98 -2.13 -7.59 -2.77
C VAL A 98 -2.66 -8.97 -3.19
N ILE A 99 -1.97 -9.68 -4.09
CA ILE A 99 -2.36 -11.03 -4.51
C ILE A 99 -2.39 -11.98 -3.30
N SER A 100 -1.38 -11.90 -2.43
CA SER A 100 -1.32 -12.72 -1.22
C SER A 100 -2.50 -12.43 -0.27
N MET A 101 -2.80 -11.14 -0.05
CA MET A 101 -3.90 -10.68 0.79
C MET A 101 -5.26 -11.13 0.23
N VAL A 102 -5.52 -10.93 -1.07
CA VAL A 102 -6.78 -11.32 -1.72
C VAL A 102 -6.98 -12.83 -1.61
N ARG A 103 -5.94 -13.62 -1.90
CA ARG A 103 -5.97 -15.08 -1.78
C ARG A 103 -6.22 -15.57 -0.36
N LEU A 104 -5.60 -14.92 0.64
CA LEU A 104 -5.84 -15.23 2.06
C LEU A 104 -7.26 -14.84 2.48
N THR A 105 -7.76 -13.70 2.01
CA THR A 105 -9.09 -13.20 2.33
C THR A 105 -10.19 -14.10 1.77
N HIS A 106 -10.07 -14.56 0.52
CA HIS A 106 -11.00 -15.52 -0.07
C HIS A 106 -10.98 -16.88 0.66
N ARG A 107 -9.84 -17.25 1.24
CA ARG A 107 -9.67 -18.48 2.03
C ARG A 107 -9.81 -18.25 3.54
N ARG A 108 -10.39 -17.13 3.99
CA ARG A 108 -10.48 -16.78 5.41
C ARG A 108 -11.19 -17.83 6.27
N LYS A 109 -12.09 -18.65 5.69
CA LYS A 109 -12.75 -19.76 6.37
C LYS A 109 -11.79 -20.91 6.73
N ALA A 110 -10.68 -21.05 6.00
CA ALA A 110 -9.65 -22.03 6.29
C ALA A 110 -8.70 -21.56 7.40
N LEU A 111 -8.79 -20.31 7.85
CA LEU A 111 -7.93 -19.76 8.91
C LEU A 111 -8.63 -19.85 10.27
N ASP A 112 -7.89 -20.28 11.28
CA ASP A 112 -8.35 -20.17 12.66
C ASP A 112 -8.29 -18.71 13.17
N THR A 113 -8.66 -18.48 14.42
CA THR A 113 -8.67 -17.13 15.02
C THR A 113 -7.27 -16.52 15.13
N MET A 114 -6.28 -17.33 15.52
CA MET A 114 -4.90 -16.86 15.65
C MET A 114 -4.29 -16.56 14.28
N GLU A 115 -4.62 -17.34 13.26
CA GLU A 115 -4.16 -17.10 11.89
C GLU A 115 -4.82 -15.87 11.26
N LYS A 116 -6.09 -15.59 11.58
CA LYS A 116 -6.72 -14.32 11.19
C LYS A 116 -5.97 -13.14 11.82
N LEU A 117 -5.55 -13.26 13.07
CA LEU A 117 -4.85 -12.20 13.79
C LEU A 117 -3.39 -12.05 13.36
N PHE A 118 -2.64 -13.14 13.23
CA PHE A 118 -1.18 -13.12 13.05
C PHE A 118 -0.73 -13.41 11.62
N VAL A 119 -1.64 -13.79 10.72
CA VAL A 119 -1.32 -14.00 9.29
C VAL A 119 -2.13 -13.06 8.41
N LEU A 120 -3.46 -13.15 8.45
CA LEU A 120 -4.29 -12.32 7.57
C LEU A 120 -4.12 -10.83 7.89
N THR A 121 -4.09 -10.45 9.16
CA THR A 121 -4.01 -9.05 9.57
C THR A 121 -2.73 -8.37 9.10
N PRO A 122 -1.51 -8.83 9.45
CA PRO A 122 -0.28 -8.14 9.03
C PRO A 122 -0.10 -8.12 7.51
N ILE A 123 -0.48 -9.19 6.81
CA ILE A 123 -0.43 -9.22 5.34
C ILE A 123 -1.43 -8.24 4.71
N SER A 124 -2.60 -8.08 5.32
CA SER A 124 -3.59 -7.09 4.87
C SER A 124 -3.12 -5.66 5.12
N LEU A 125 -2.52 -5.39 6.28
CA LEU A 125 -2.00 -4.08 6.63
C LEU A 125 -0.87 -3.65 5.69
N ILE A 126 0.12 -4.51 5.44
CA ILE A 126 1.23 -4.17 4.55
C ILE A 126 0.75 -3.99 3.09
N ALA A 127 -0.19 -4.83 2.63
CA ALA A 127 -0.76 -4.70 1.29
C ALA A 127 -1.51 -3.37 1.12
N GLY A 128 -2.29 -2.96 2.14
CA GLY A 128 -3.04 -1.71 2.16
C GLY A 128 -2.12 -0.49 2.11
N TRP A 129 -1.11 -0.48 2.97
CA TRP A 129 -0.15 0.62 3.02
C TRP A 129 0.65 0.74 1.71
N CYS A 130 1.15 -0.36 1.17
CA CYS A 130 1.91 -0.36 -0.08
C CYS A 130 1.06 0.08 -1.28
N SER A 131 -0.25 -0.22 -1.26
CA SER A 131 -1.19 0.16 -2.33
C SER A 131 -1.42 1.66 -2.48
N ILE A 132 -1.05 2.48 -1.49
CA ILE A 132 -1.01 3.94 -1.64
C ILE A 132 0.43 4.47 -1.76
N ALA A 133 1.38 3.87 -1.04
CA ALA A 133 2.77 4.33 -1.04
C ALA A 133 3.44 4.23 -2.42
N VAL A 134 3.10 3.21 -3.22
CA VAL A 134 3.57 3.09 -4.61
C VAL A 134 3.16 4.29 -5.45
N PHE A 135 1.95 4.83 -5.26
CA PHE A 135 1.47 5.99 -6.03
C PHE A 135 2.11 7.29 -5.57
N VAL A 136 2.55 7.39 -4.31
CA VAL A 136 3.39 8.51 -3.86
C VAL A 136 4.71 8.52 -4.62
N GLY A 137 5.42 7.38 -4.67
CA GLY A 137 6.66 7.27 -5.44
C GLY A 137 6.45 7.52 -6.94
N LEU A 138 5.37 6.98 -7.51
CA LEU A 138 5.00 7.20 -8.91
C LEU A 138 4.70 8.67 -9.21
N ASN A 139 4.09 9.42 -8.28
CA ASN A 139 3.84 10.85 -8.46
C ASN A 139 5.13 11.65 -8.59
N GLY A 140 6.13 11.38 -7.74
CA GLY A 140 7.45 12.03 -7.83
C GLY A 140 8.11 11.75 -9.18
N LEU A 141 8.11 10.48 -9.59
CA LEU A 141 8.65 10.08 -10.88
C LEU A 141 7.92 10.76 -12.05
N ILE A 142 6.59 10.72 -12.11
CA ILE A 142 5.81 11.36 -13.18
C ILE A 142 6.05 12.86 -13.21
N TRP A 143 6.05 13.51 -12.04
CA TRP A 143 6.27 14.95 -11.93
C TRP A 143 7.59 15.38 -12.56
N SER A 144 8.68 14.63 -12.31
CA SER A 144 10.01 14.90 -12.87
C SER A 144 10.06 14.97 -14.41
N TYR A 145 9.10 14.34 -15.11
CA TYR A 145 9.00 14.39 -16.56
C TYR A 145 8.03 15.46 -17.06
N VAL A 146 6.86 15.60 -16.42
CA VAL A 146 5.78 16.47 -16.93
C VAL A 146 5.90 17.94 -16.53
N GLU A 147 6.70 18.27 -15.51
CA GLU A 147 6.98 19.65 -15.11
C GLU A 147 7.52 20.49 -16.28
N THR A 148 8.46 19.92 -17.03
CA THR A 148 9.09 20.58 -18.20
C THR A 148 8.11 20.87 -19.35
N LEU A 149 6.95 20.21 -19.34
CA LEU A 149 5.87 20.39 -20.31
C LEU A 149 4.85 21.46 -19.88
N GLY A 150 5.08 22.14 -18.75
CA GLY A 150 4.19 23.17 -18.21
C GLY A 150 2.94 22.61 -17.52
N TRP A 151 2.90 21.32 -17.20
CA TRP A 151 1.79 20.73 -16.46
C TRP A 151 1.83 21.14 -14.99
N SER A 152 0.66 21.22 -14.33
CA SER A 152 0.61 21.64 -12.92
C SER A 152 0.91 20.51 -11.95
N ALA A 153 1.71 20.78 -10.91
CA ALA A 153 2.01 19.81 -9.85
C ALA A 153 0.73 19.30 -9.16
N THR A 154 -0.24 20.18 -8.93
CA THR A 154 -1.56 19.80 -8.36
C THR A 154 -2.33 18.89 -9.32
N GLY A 155 -2.29 19.16 -10.63
CA GLY A 155 -2.91 18.30 -11.64
C GLY A 155 -2.32 16.90 -11.63
N THR A 156 -0.99 16.76 -11.63
CA THR A 156 -0.31 15.45 -11.50
C THR A 156 -0.75 14.73 -10.23
N ALA A 157 -0.70 15.41 -9.09
CA ALA A 157 -1.07 14.85 -7.80
C ALA A 157 -2.51 14.34 -7.78
N LEU A 158 -3.47 15.12 -8.31
CA LEU A 158 -4.88 14.72 -8.39
C LEU A 158 -5.08 13.53 -9.33
N SER A 159 -4.40 13.50 -10.47
CA SER A 159 -4.47 12.36 -11.40
C SER A 159 -3.94 11.08 -10.77
N VAL A 160 -2.76 11.14 -10.13
CA VAL A 160 -2.14 9.99 -9.48
C VAL A 160 -2.92 9.54 -8.25
N LEU A 161 -3.46 10.46 -7.45
CA LEU A 161 -4.36 10.16 -6.34
C LEU A 161 -5.64 9.47 -6.85
N GLY A 162 -6.21 9.92 -7.96
CA GLY A 162 -7.34 9.26 -8.62
C GLY A 162 -7.03 7.81 -9.02
N LEU A 163 -5.85 7.56 -9.59
CA LEU A 163 -5.38 6.21 -9.92
C LEU A 163 -5.20 5.34 -8.66
N ALA A 164 -4.64 5.91 -7.58
CA ALA A 164 -4.49 5.22 -6.31
C ALA A 164 -5.85 4.80 -5.71
N LEU A 165 -6.83 5.72 -5.71
CA LEU A 165 -8.18 5.45 -5.23
C LEU A 165 -8.88 4.40 -6.09
N TRP A 166 -8.78 4.50 -7.42
CA TRP A 166 -9.29 3.48 -8.33
C TRP A 166 -8.70 2.10 -8.02
N TRP A 167 -7.38 2.02 -7.84
CA TRP A 167 -6.70 0.76 -7.51
C TRP A 167 -7.19 0.15 -6.19
N VAL A 168 -7.23 0.94 -5.12
CA VAL A 168 -7.70 0.47 -3.81
C VAL A 168 -9.14 0.00 -3.88
N ILE A 169 -10.02 0.78 -4.53
CA ILE A 169 -11.43 0.42 -4.69
C ILE A 169 -11.53 -0.87 -5.50
N PHE A 170 -10.81 -0.99 -6.62
CA PHE A 170 -10.76 -2.19 -7.43
C PHE A 170 -10.37 -3.42 -6.59
N VAL A 171 -9.29 -3.35 -5.80
CA VAL A 171 -8.84 -4.44 -4.93
C VAL A 171 -9.92 -4.82 -3.90
N LEU A 172 -10.56 -3.83 -3.25
CA LEU A 172 -11.65 -4.08 -2.31
C LEU A 172 -12.86 -4.75 -2.98
N ARG A 173 -13.18 -4.35 -4.22
CA ARG A 173 -14.33 -4.86 -4.98
C ARG A 173 -14.08 -6.22 -5.65
N GLN A 174 -12.83 -6.64 -5.83
CA GLN A 174 -12.47 -7.97 -6.36
C GLN A 174 -12.73 -9.14 -5.37
N GLY A 175 -13.68 -8.95 -4.44
CA GLY A 175 -14.09 -9.96 -3.46
C GLY A 175 -13.36 -9.91 -2.13
N ALA A 176 -12.40 -8.98 -1.96
CA ALA A 176 -11.67 -8.86 -0.71
C ALA A 176 -12.51 -8.22 0.40
N ALA A 177 -13.18 -7.09 0.13
CA ALA A 177 -13.93 -6.29 1.12
C ALA A 177 -13.24 -6.22 2.50
N ASN A 178 -11.90 -6.17 2.48
CA ASN A 178 -11.09 -6.45 3.66
C ASN A 178 -10.85 -5.14 4.40
N MET A 179 -11.58 -4.94 5.49
CA MET A 179 -11.45 -3.73 6.31
C MET A 179 -10.04 -3.53 6.88
N ILE A 180 -9.28 -4.62 7.07
CA ILE A 180 -7.89 -4.53 7.54
C ILE A 180 -6.99 -3.92 6.45
N TYR A 181 -7.24 -4.26 5.17
CA TYR A 181 -6.56 -3.63 4.04
C TYR A 181 -6.96 -2.15 3.86
N ALA A 182 -8.22 -1.82 4.14
CA ALA A 182 -8.71 -0.43 4.03
C ALA A 182 -8.11 0.49 5.10
N PHE A 183 -7.82 -0.02 6.30
CA PHE A 183 -7.33 0.80 7.42
C PHE A 183 -6.05 1.61 7.10
N PRO A 184 -4.94 1.02 6.61
CA PRO A 184 -3.74 1.78 6.24
C PRO A 184 -3.98 2.81 5.13
N VAL A 185 -4.93 2.54 4.23
CA VAL A 185 -5.30 3.48 3.17
C VAL A 185 -5.98 4.71 3.78
N VAL A 186 -6.99 4.49 4.63
CA VAL A 186 -7.68 5.57 5.35
C VAL A 186 -6.71 6.35 6.23
N TRP A 187 -5.78 5.66 6.89
CA TRP A 187 -4.70 6.27 7.66
C TRP A 187 -3.86 7.21 6.81
N GLY A 188 -3.33 6.74 5.66
CA GLY A 188 -2.50 7.56 4.77
C GLY A 188 -3.26 8.75 4.18
N LEU A 189 -4.50 8.54 3.72
CA LEU A 189 -5.35 9.62 3.22
C LEU A 189 -5.68 10.65 4.31
N GLY A 190 -5.87 10.22 5.57
CA GLY A 190 -6.09 11.10 6.69
C GLY A 190 -4.91 12.04 6.93
N PHE A 191 -3.70 11.50 6.98
CA PHE A 191 -2.49 12.32 7.13
C PHE A 191 -2.15 13.15 5.88
N LEU A 192 -2.57 12.72 4.69
CA LEU A 192 -2.50 13.55 3.47
C LEU A 192 -3.46 14.75 3.58
N ALA A 193 -4.70 14.52 4.01
CA ALA A 193 -5.67 15.59 4.22
C ALA A 193 -5.16 16.59 5.28
N LEU A 194 -4.63 16.09 6.41
CA LEU A 194 -4.04 16.92 7.46
C LEU A 194 -2.88 17.79 6.94
N ARG A 195 -2.00 17.24 6.09
CA ARG A 195 -0.92 18.02 5.45
C ARG A 195 -1.48 19.21 4.67
N HIS A 196 -2.57 19.00 3.93
CA HIS A 196 -3.14 20.02 3.04
C HIS A 196 -4.21 20.92 3.66
N PHE A 197 -4.62 20.67 4.90
CA PHE A 197 -5.44 21.63 5.68
C PHE A 197 -4.61 22.75 6.31
N GLY A 198 -3.29 22.59 6.44
CA GLY A 198 -2.38 23.62 6.95
C GLY A 198 -2.18 24.80 6.00
N ALA A 199 -1.52 25.85 6.49
CA ALA A 199 -1.15 27.01 5.68
C ALA A 199 -0.26 26.59 4.49
N GLY A 200 -0.63 27.01 3.27
CA GLY A 200 0.05 26.61 2.03
C GLY A 200 -0.38 25.25 1.46
N GLY A 201 -1.37 24.59 2.07
CA GLY A 201 -1.96 23.36 1.56
C GLY A 201 -2.88 23.55 0.35
N SER A 202 -3.25 22.45 -0.31
CA SER A 202 -4.15 22.45 -1.46
C SER A 202 -5.53 21.97 -1.04
N THR A 203 -6.53 22.85 -1.11
CA THR A 203 -7.93 22.53 -0.80
C THR A 203 -8.47 21.40 -1.68
N TRP A 204 -8.00 21.31 -2.93
CA TRP A 204 -8.40 20.23 -3.84
C TRP A 204 -7.87 18.87 -3.38
N ILE A 205 -6.59 18.78 -3.02
CA ILE A 205 -5.98 17.51 -2.58
C ILE A 205 -6.61 17.05 -1.27
N SER A 206 -6.79 17.96 -0.29
CA SER A 206 -7.45 17.63 0.98
C SER A 206 -8.89 17.17 0.78
N SER A 207 -9.66 17.85 -0.08
CA SER A 207 -11.05 17.47 -0.40
C SER A 207 -11.12 16.08 -1.04
N VAL A 208 -10.27 15.80 -2.04
CA VAL A 208 -10.23 14.49 -2.70
C VAL A 208 -9.74 13.39 -1.74
N ALA A 209 -8.81 13.69 -0.85
CA ALA A 209 -8.38 12.75 0.18
C ALA A 209 -9.53 12.38 1.13
N VAL A 210 -10.32 13.36 1.59
CA VAL A 210 -11.51 13.12 2.44
C VAL A 210 -12.58 12.34 1.70
N ILE A 211 -12.91 12.71 0.46
CA ILE A 211 -13.85 11.95 -0.39
C ILE A 211 -13.34 10.52 -0.61
N GLY A 212 -12.03 10.37 -0.83
CA GLY A 212 -11.37 9.09 -0.97
C GLY A 212 -11.52 8.20 0.26
N ILE A 213 -11.39 8.75 1.48
CA ILE A 213 -11.64 8.02 2.73
C ILE A 213 -13.07 7.45 2.74
N LEU A 214 -14.06 8.28 2.44
CA LEU A 214 -15.47 7.86 2.40
C LEU A 214 -15.69 6.77 1.35
N ALA A 215 -15.12 6.93 0.15
CA ALA A 215 -15.22 5.95 -0.93
C ALA A 215 -14.56 4.61 -0.58
N VAL A 216 -13.40 4.62 0.09
CA VAL A 216 -12.70 3.42 0.55
C VAL A 216 -13.50 2.70 1.65
N ILE A 217 -14.03 3.43 2.63
CA ILE A 217 -14.89 2.86 3.68
C ILE A 217 -16.15 2.24 3.07
N LEU A 218 -16.79 2.94 2.14
CA LEU A 218 -17.97 2.44 1.44
C LEU A 218 -17.63 1.17 0.64
N ALA A 219 -16.55 1.18 -0.14
CA ALA A 219 -16.11 0.02 -0.92
C ALA A 219 -15.78 -1.20 -0.04
N ALA A 220 -15.25 -0.97 1.16
CA ALA A 220 -14.92 -2.02 2.13
C ALA A 220 -16.14 -2.59 2.88
N THR A 221 -17.24 -1.83 2.99
CA THR A 221 -18.43 -2.22 3.75
C THR A 221 -19.56 -2.76 2.88
N LEU A 222 -19.68 -2.30 1.64
CA LEU A 222 -20.66 -2.82 0.69
C LEU A 222 -20.38 -4.29 0.38
N ARG A 223 -21.26 -5.19 0.80
CA ARG A 223 -21.22 -6.60 0.37
C ARG A 223 -21.40 -6.64 -1.15
N SER A 224 -20.46 -7.25 -1.87
CA SER A 224 -20.76 -7.70 -3.24
C SER A 224 -21.81 -8.80 -3.12
N GLU A 225 -23.04 -8.52 -3.53
CA GLU A 225 -23.99 -9.58 -3.81
C GLU A 225 -23.37 -10.44 -4.92
N ALA A 226 -23.17 -11.73 -4.64
CA ALA A 226 -22.64 -12.63 -5.64
C ALA A 226 -23.61 -12.65 -6.84
N PRO A 227 -23.13 -12.63 -8.09
CA PRO A 227 -24.00 -12.86 -9.23
C PRO A 227 -24.71 -14.19 -9.00
N THR A 228 -26.04 -14.16 -8.95
CA THR A 228 -26.87 -15.37 -9.01
C THR A 228 -26.40 -16.16 -10.22
N LYS A 229 -25.71 -17.29 -9.98
CA LYS A 229 -25.41 -18.24 -11.03
C LYS A 229 -26.75 -18.69 -11.60
N HIS A 230 -27.14 -18.15 -12.75
CA HIS A 230 -28.18 -18.76 -13.56
C HIS A 230 -27.68 -20.16 -13.89
N LYS A 231 -28.30 -21.17 -13.26
CA LYS A 231 -28.24 -22.53 -13.76
C LYS A 231 -28.89 -22.50 -15.14
N VAL A 232 -28.10 -22.72 -16.17
CA VAL A 232 -28.56 -23.21 -17.47
C VAL A 232 -28.28 -24.70 -17.48
#